data_AF-A0A9P0I9F7-F1
#
_entry.id   AF-A0A9P0I9F7-F1
#
_cell.length_a   1.000
_cell.length_b   1.000
_cell.length_c   1.000
_cell.angle_alpha   90.00
_cell.angle_beta   90.00
_cell.angle_gamma   90.00
#
_symmetry.space_group_name_H-M   'P 1'
#
loop_
_entity.id
_entity.type
_entity.pdbx_description
1 polymer ?
#
loop_
_entity_poly.entity_id
_entity_poly.type
_entity_poly.pdbx_seq_one_letter_code
_entity_poly.pdbx_strand_id
1 'polypeptide(L)'
;MEDKGELFTTRMRKATRKIHNISDALVNAKFALSLRDEEVWGGGLFIFYHVFGFLEDAKARLNMPDFDKLFVNKVLYRKKAFEDDLTHYLGENWRSIPKAMALDNYIEHLQELERSNPRLLMAYVYHLYLGLLSGGQILAKKRKMFGDENAKTEIYTDKVTDFSGTDIGQLKKDFRQAMNEIADTMTEEEKDAFIEESNQVFVMNNLIVNSVGGQNKVLYNMLYKFSAVVLIVAGVVTAYKMYK
;
A
#
# COMPACT_ATOMS: atom_id res chain seq x y z
N MET A 1 -32.86 12.50 10.16
CA MET A 1 -33.43 11.18 9.82
C MET A 1 -32.26 10.23 9.78
N GLU A 2 -32.19 9.36 10.77
CA GLU A 2 -31.16 8.32 10.90
C GLU A 2 -31.34 7.33 9.73
N ASP A 3 -30.28 7.12 8.96
CA ASP A 3 -30.25 6.30 7.75
C ASP A 3 -30.32 4.80 8.12
N LYS A 4 -31.50 4.34 8.57
CA LYS A 4 -31.74 2.99 9.09
C LYS A 4 -31.63 1.85 8.05
N GLY A 5 -31.03 2.11 6.89
CA GLY A 5 -30.80 1.10 5.83
C GLY A 5 -29.41 1.13 5.20
N GLU A 6 -28.54 2.06 5.56
CA GLU A 6 -27.19 2.14 4.98
C GLU A 6 -26.21 1.23 5.72
N LEU A 7 -25.55 0.33 4.96
CA LEU A 7 -24.47 -0.51 5.48
C LEU A 7 -23.31 0.35 6.00
N PHE A 8 -22.74 -0.04 7.15
CA PHE A 8 -21.62 0.68 7.77
C PHE A 8 -20.43 0.85 6.82
N THR A 9 -20.10 -0.18 6.03
CA THR A 9 -19.04 -0.10 5.01
C THR A 9 -19.31 0.94 3.91
N THR A 10 -20.58 1.21 3.59
CA THR A 10 -20.96 2.30 2.67
C THR A 10 -20.74 3.66 3.31
N ARG A 11 -21.14 3.82 4.58
CA ARG A 11 -20.90 5.03 5.37
C ARG A 11 -19.40 5.33 5.47
N MET A 12 -18.57 4.34 5.81
CA MET A 12 -17.11 4.47 5.84
C MET A 12 -16.54 4.91 4.49
N ARG A 13 -16.96 4.27 3.38
CA ARG A 13 -16.51 4.62 2.03
C ARG A 13 -16.83 6.08 1.68
N LYS A 14 -18.02 6.57 2.05
CA LYS A 14 -18.41 7.97 1.86
C LYS A 14 -17.51 8.90 2.67
N ALA A 15 -17.28 8.59 3.94
CA ALA A 15 -16.49 9.40 4.86
C ALA A 15 -15.02 9.51 4.43
N THR A 16 -14.41 8.41 3.97
CA THR A 16 -12.98 8.40 3.59
C THR A 16 -12.73 8.80 2.14
N ARG A 17 -13.77 9.01 1.31
CA ARG A 17 -13.63 9.28 -0.14
C ARG A 17 -12.65 10.40 -0.47
N LYS A 18 -12.69 11.50 0.28
CA LYS A 18 -11.83 12.67 -0.01
C LYS A 18 -10.35 12.33 0.22
N ILE A 19 -10.02 11.72 1.37
CA ILE A 19 -8.64 11.37 1.71
C ILE A 19 -8.15 10.17 0.88
N HIS A 20 -9.04 9.24 0.52
CA HIS A 20 -8.74 8.16 -0.43
C HIS A 20 -8.28 8.72 -1.78
N ASN A 21 -8.99 9.70 -2.35
CA ASN A 21 -8.60 10.31 -3.62
C ASN A 21 -7.21 11.00 -3.55
N ILE A 22 -6.89 11.62 -2.41
CA ILE A 22 -5.56 12.21 -2.18
C ILE A 22 -4.50 11.10 -2.14
N SER A 23 -4.80 10.01 -1.46
CA SER A 23 -3.91 8.85 -1.34
C SER A 23 -3.66 8.20 -2.70
N ASP A 24 -4.69 8.01 -3.51
CA ASP A 24 -4.58 7.48 -4.88
C ASP A 24 -3.69 8.37 -5.75
N ALA A 25 -3.86 9.70 -5.69
CA ALA A 25 -3.04 10.63 -6.45
C ALA A 25 -1.56 10.55 -6.02
N LEU A 26 -1.30 10.54 -4.71
CA LEU A 26 0.04 10.43 -4.15
C LEU A 26 0.71 9.11 -4.56
N VAL A 27 0.04 7.99 -4.35
CA VAL A 27 0.57 6.66 -4.68
C VAL A 27 0.83 6.51 -6.18
N ASN A 28 -0.07 6.98 -7.04
CA ASN A 28 0.17 6.92 -8.49
C ASN A 28 1.36 7.80 -8.93
N ALA A 29 1.55 8.98 -8.31
CA ALA A 29 2.71 9.82 -8.59
C ALA A 29 4.02 9.15 -8.14
N LYS A 30 4.05 8.60 -6.92
CA LYS A 30 5.20 7.86 -6.39
C LYS A 30 5.50 6.61 -7.21
N PHE A 31 4.46 5.91 -7.65
CA PHE A 31 4.56 4.74 -8.53
C PHE A 31 5.18 5.09 -9.88
N ALA A 32 4.72 6.16 -10.53
CA ALA A 32 5.28 6.59 -11.82
C ALA A 32 6.78 6.88 -11.74
N LEU A 33 7.24 7.43 -10.60
CA LEU A 33 8.66 7.68 -10.34
C LEU A 33 9.45 6.42 -9.96
N SER A 34 8.82 5.39 -9.41
CA SER A 34 9.50 4.18 -8.90
C SER A 34 9.34 2.96 -9.81
N LEU A 35 8.53 3.06 -10.86
CA LEU A 35 8.14 1.96 -11.75
C LEU A 35 9.32 1.07 -12.22
N ARG A 36 10.50 1.66 -12.40
CA ARG A 36 11.70 1.01 -12.95
C ARG A 36 12.85 0.89 -11.95
N ASP A 37 12.64 1.29 -10.70
CA ASP A 37 13.67 1.27 -9.65
C ASP A 37 13.26 0.27 -8.56
N GLU A 38 13.91 -0.89 -8.56
CA GLU A 38 13.64 -2.00 -7.64
C GLU A 38 13.93 -1.64 -6.18
N GLU A 39 14.92 -0.78 -5.92
CA GLU A 39 15.26 -0.33 -4.57
C GLU A 39 14.15 0.58 -4.02
N VAL A 40 13.64 1.50 -4.84
CA VAL A 40 12.50 2.36 -4.45
C VAL A 40 11.21 1.54 -4.29
N TRP A 41 10.98 0.56 -5.16
CA TRP A 41 9.86 -0.37 -5.02
C TRP A 41 9.94 -1.17 -3.72
N GLY A 42 11.10 -1.76 -3.43
CA GLY A 42 11.38 -2.46 -2.17
C GLY A 42 11.21 -1.54 -0.96
N GLY A 43 11.62 -0.27 -1.03
CA GLY A 43 11.39 0.72 0.02
C GLY A 43 9.90 0.98 0.29
N GLY A 44 9.06 0.95 -0.75
CA GLY A 44 7.61 1.00 -0.61
C GLY A 44 7.04 -0.26 0.07
N LEU A 45 7.54 -1.45 -0.28
CA LEU A 45 7.15 -2.69 0.41
C LEU A 45 7.59 -2.71 1.87
N PHE A 46 8.76 -2.15 2.16
CA PHE A 46 9.36 -2.15 3.50
C PHE A 46 8.49 -1.40 4.51
N ILE A 47 7.98 -0.22 4.13
CA ILE A 47 7.11 0.56 5.02
C ILE A 47 5.80 -0.19 5.33
N PHE A 48 5.21 -0.88 4.35
CA PHE A 48 3.97 -1.63 4.55
C PHE A 48 4.19 -2.97 5.25
N TYR A 49 5.34 -3.62 5.08
CA TYR A 49 5.70 -4.83 5.83
C TYR A 49 5.56 -4.63 7.33
N HIS A 50 6.08 -3.52 7.86
CA HIS A 50 6.00 -3.23 9.29
C HIS A 50 4.56 -3.04 9.77
N VAL A 51 3.70 -2.41 8.96
CA VAL A 51 2.29 -2.18 9.30
C VAL A 51 1.48 -3.47 9.23
N PHE A 52 1.55 -4.21 8.12
CA PHE A 52 0.86 -5.49 7.97
C PHE A 52 1.34 -6.52 8.98
N GLY A 53 2.66 -6.61 9.19
CA GLY A 53 3.25 -7.50 10.18
C GLY A 53 2.79 -7.19 11.60
N PHE A 54 2.71 -5.91 11.98
CA PHE A 54 2.16 -5.51 13.27
C PHE A 54 0.72 -5.98 13.44
N LEU A 55 -0.16 -5.76 12.46
CA LEU A 55 -1.57 -6.10 12.53
C LEU A 55 -1.80 -7.62 12.58
N GLU A 56 -1.03 -8.39 11.80
CA GLU A 56 -1.07 -9.86 11.83
C GLU A 56 -0.58 -10.42 13.18
N ASP A 57 0.47 -9.83 13.76
CA ASP A 57 0.92 -10.24 15.10
C ASP A 57 -0.05 -9.79 16.20
N ALA A 58 -0.67 -8.61 16.06
CA ALA A 58 -1.67 -8.09 16.99
C ALA A 58 -2.91 -9.00 17.05
N LYS A 59 -3.33 -9.56 15.91
CA LYS A 59 -4.39 -10.59 15.86
C LYS A 59 -4.13 -11.70 16.87
N ALA A 60 -2.91 -12.26 16.86
CA ALA A 60 -2.54 -13.36 17.76
C ALA A 60 -2.47 -12.94 19.23
N ARG A 61 -2.05 -11.69 19.52
CA ARG A 61 -1.96 -11.15 20.88
C ARG A 61 -3.32 -10.82 21.48
N LEU A 62 -4.21 -10.21 20.69
CA LEU A 62 -5.51 -9.72 21.15
C LEU A 62 -6.54 -10.84 21.30
N ASN A 63 -6.50 -11.86 20.44
CA ASN A 63 -7.45 -12.97 20.45
C ASN A 63 -8.93 -12.51 20.51
N MET A 64 -9.24 -11.44 19.77
CA MET A 64 -10.57 -10.84 19.73
C MET A 64 -11.40 -11.47 18.59
N PRO A 65 -12.60 -12.01 18.85
CA PRO A 65 -13.42 -12.64 17.82
C PRO A 65 -13.73 -11.74 16.62
N ASP A 66 -14.04 -10.46 16.85
CA ASP A 66 -14.31 -9.49 15.78
C ASP A 66 -13.08 -9.26 14.89
N PHE A 67 -11.89 -9.16 15.51
CA PHE A 67 -10.64 -8.96 14.79
C PHE A 67 -10.33 -10.18 13.91
N ASP A 68 -10.52 -11.38 14.47
CA ASP A 68 -10.32 -12.65 13.77
C ASP A 68 -11.26 -12.81 12.58
N LYS A 69 -12.50 -12.32 12.71
CA LYS A 69 -13.52 -12.36 11.67
C LYS A 69 -13.14 -11.57 10.41
N LEU A 70 -12.28 -10.55 10.52
CA LEU A 70 -11.77 -9.83 9.35
C LEU A 70 -10.77 -10.66 8.54
N PHE A 71 -10.12 -11.67 9.12
CA PHE A 71 -9.23 -12.58 8.38
C PHE A 71 -10.04 -13.70 7.71
N VAL A 72 -11.03 -13.30 6.89
CA VAL A 72 -12.04 -14.18 6.25
C VAL A 72 -11.46 -15.34 5.44
N ASN A 73 -10.19 -15.23 5.03
CA ASN A 73 -9.47 -16.30 4.37
C ASN A 73 -7.98 -16.22 4.69
N LYS A 74 -7.33 -17.37 4.90
CA LYS A 74 -5.88 -17.46 5.16
C LYS A 74 -5.02 -16.92 4.02
N VAL A 75 -5.53 -16.86 2.79
CA VAL A 75 -4.83 -16.22 1.67
C VAL A 75 -4.59 -14.73 1.92
N LEU A 76 -5.28 -14.09 2.87
CA LEU A 76 -5.04 -12.69 3.16
C LEU A 76 -3.67 -12.44 3.81
N TYR A 77 -3.16 -13.31 4.69
CA TYR A 77 -1.89 -13.08 5.40
C TYR A 77 -0.77 -12.71 4.42
N ARG A 78 -0.10 -11.57 4.66
CA ARG A 78 0.91 -10.99 3.78
C ARG A 78 2.28 -10.92 4.43
N LYS A 79 2.43 -11.06 5.75
CA LYS A 79 3.74 -10.92 6.43
C LYS A 79 4.84 -11.74 5.74
N LYS A 80 4.63 -13.03 5.50
CA LYS A 80 5.61 -13.89 4.82
C LYS A 80 5.86 -13.46 3.36
N ALA A 81 4.81 -13.07 2.64
CA ALA A 81 4.92 -12.61 1.27
C ALA A 81 5.75 -11.31 1.16
N PHE A 82 5.60 -10.39 2.13
CA PHE A 82 6.45 -9.22 2.23
C PHE A 82 7.91 -9.58 2.49
N GLU A 83 8.19 -10.53 3.37
CA GLU A 83 9.57 -10.95 3.64
C GLU A 83 10.26 -11.52 2.39
N ASP A 84 9.52 -12.30 1.59
CA ASP A 84 10.02 -12.86 0.32
C ASP A 84 10.34 -11.75 -0.68
N ASP A 85 9.40 -10.83 -0.91
CA ASP A 85 9.60 -9.71 -1.84
C ASP A 85 10.71 -8.76 -1.36
N LEU A 86 10.82 -8.49 -0.06
CA LEU A 86 11.87 -7.65 0.50
C LEU A 86 13.26 -8.29 0.35
N THR A 87 13.35 -9.60 0.53
CA THR A 87 14.59 -10.34 0.31
C THR A 87 15.00 -10.28 -1.16
N HIS A 88 14.03 -10.37 -2.08
CA HIS A 88 14.28 -10.23 -3.50
C HIS A 88 14.76 -8.81 -3.88
N TYR A 89 14.06 -7.76 -3.43
CA TYR A 89 14.33 -6.38 -3.88
C TYR A 89 15.45 -5.66 -3.11
N LEU A 90 15.60 -5.93 -1.82
CA LEU A 90 16.51 -5.22 -0.93
C LEU A 90 17.65 -6.11 -0.39
N GLY A 91 17.64 -7.40 -0.74
CA GLY A 91 18.64 -8.40 -0.31
C GLY A 91 18.46 -8.86 1.14
N GLU A 92 19.21 -9.89 1.55
CA GLU A 92 19.10 -10.57 2.86
C GLU A 92 19.16 -9.64 4.09
N ASN A 93 19.84 -8.50 3.97
CA ASN A 93 20.04 -7.56 5.06
C ASN A 93 18.94 -6.48 5.16
N TRP A 94 17.82 -6.61 4.44
CA TRP A 94 16.75 -5.61 4.46
C TRP A 94 16.21 -5.31 5.87
N ARG A 95 16.31 -6.27 6.80
CA ARG A 95 15.89 -6.09 8.21
C ARG A 95 16.73 -5.08 8.98
N SER A 96 17.96 -4.77 8.54
CA SER A 96 18.80 -3.76 9.18
C SER A 96 18.54 -2.34 8.66
N ILE A 97 17.67 -2.18 7.67
CA ILE A 97 17.30 -0.86 7.14
C ILE A 97 16.59 -0.08 8.25
N PRO A 98 17.02 1.16 8.57
CA PRO A 98 16.37 1.97 9.58
C PRO A 98 14.97 2.40 9.11
N LYS A 99 14.03 2.41 10.05
CA LYS A 99 12.70 2.98 9.81
C LYS A 99 12.79 4.50 9.74
N ALA A 100 12.01 5.09 8.84
CA ALA A 100 11.82 6.54 8.84
C ALA A 100 10.94 6.95 10.02
N MET A 101 11.12 8.16 10.53
CA MET A 101 10.32 8.70 11.65
C MET A 101 8.81 8.59 11.40
N ALA A 102 8.34 8.80 10.16
CA ALA A 102 6.93 8.64 9.82
C ALA A 102 6.40 7.20 10.05
N LEU A 103 7.25 6.19 9.82
CA LEU A 103 6.90 4.79 10.06
C LEU A 103 6.96 4.45 11.55
N ASP A 104 7.95 4.96 12.28
CA ASP A 104 7.99 4.80 13.74
C ASP A 104 6.74 5.39 14.40
N ASN A 105 6.34 6.60 14.01
CA ASN A 105 5.10 7.24 14.48
C ASN A 105 3.86 6.41 14.12
N TYR A 106 3.85 5.74 12.97
CA TYR A 106 2.77 4.82 12.58
C TYR A 106 2.68 3.64 13.54
N ILE A 107 3.80 2.96 13.78
CA ILE A 107 3.83 1.80 14.66
C ILE A 107 3.51 2.18 16.10
N GLU A 108 3.98 3.34 16.59
CA GLU A 108 3.63 3.85 17.91
C GLU A 108 2.12 4.10 18.04
N HIS A 109 1.48 4.71 17.04
CA HIS A 109 0.03 4.89 17.04
C HIS A 109 -0.73 3.56 17.09
N LEU A 110 -0.30 2.56 16.31
CA LEU A 110 -0.91 1.22 16.37
C LEU A 110 -0.72 0.55 17.74
N GLN A 111 0.44 0.73 18.37
CA GLN A 111 0.68 0.23 19.73
C GLN A 111 -0.22 0.92 20.76
N GLU A 112 -0.46 2.22 20.60
CA GLU A 112 -1.38 2.95 21.47
C GLU A 112 -2.83 2.48 21.28
N LEU A 113 -3.28 2.29 20.04
CA LEU A 113 -4.59 1.71 19.76
C LEU A 113 -4.71 0.30 20.34
N GLU A 114 -3.69 -0.54 20.20
CA GLU A 114 -3.68 -1.89 20.78
C GLU A 114 -3.93 -1.88 22.30
N ARG A 115 -3.39 -0.88 23.00
CA ARG A 115 -3.50 -0.74 24.47
C ARG A 115 -4.80 -0.08 24.91
N SER A 116 -5.22 0.98 24.22
CA SER A 116 -6.31 1.86 24.66
C SER A 116 -7.66 1.48 24.07
N ASN A 117 -7.72 1.11 22.79
CA ASN A 117 -8.93 0.72 22.10
C ASN A 117 -8.62 -0.22 20.90
N PRO A 118 -8.34 -1.51 21.16
CA PRO A 118 -7.88 -2.44 20.13
C PRO A 118 -8.90 -2.69 19.01
N ARG A 119 -10.19 -2.37 19.23
CA ARG A 119 -11.23 -2.44 18.21
C ARG A 119 -10.92 -1.49 17.02
N LEU A 120 -10.25 -0.37 17.26
CA LEU A 120 -9.89 0.60 16.22
C LEU A 120 -8.77 0.12 15.28
N LEU A 121 -7.96 -0.85 15.69
CA LEU A 121 -6.97 -1.48 14.80
C LEU A 121 -7.62 -2.19 13.60
N MET A 122 -8.88 -2.60 13.74
CA MET A 122 -9.64 -3.18 12.63
C MET A 122 -9.87 -2.20 11.48
N ALA A 123 -9.82 -0.89 11.71
CA ALA A 123 -9.88 0.11 10.62
C ALA A 123 -8.67 -0.03 9.69
N TYR A 124 -7.49 -0.28 10.25
CA TYR A 124 -6.26 -0.51 9.50
C TYR A 124 -6.32 -1.80 8.69
N VAL A 125 -6.74 -2.90 9.34
CA VAL A 125 -6.98 -4.17 8.64
C VAL A 125 -7.98 -3.95 7.50
N TYR A 126 -9.09 -3.25 7.75
CA TYR A 126 -10.13 -3.04 6.77
C TYR A 126 -9.62 -2.29 5.51
N HIS A 127 -9.02 -1.12 5.69
CA HIS A 127 -8.62 -0.28 4.56
C HIS A 127 -7.36 -0.79 3.84
N LEU A 128 -6.37 -1.33 4.56
CA LEU A 128 -5.14 -1.81 3.95
C LEU A 128 -5.37 -3.05 3.08
N TYR A 129 -6.13 -4.04 3.57
CA TYR A 129 -6.40 -5.26 2.82
C TYR A 129 -7.34 -5.01 1.64
N LEU A 130 -8.39 -4.19 1.79
CA LEU A 130 -9.21 -3.79 0.64
C LEU A 130 -8.42 -2.96 -0.39
N GLY A 131 -7.52 -2.11 0.07
CA GLY A 131 -6.58 -1.38 -0.77
C GLY A 131 -5.68 -2.32 -1.56
N LEU A 132 -5.12 -3.34 -0.91
CA LEU A 132 -4.29 -4.37 -1.55
C LEU A 132 -5.06 -5.17 -2.60
N LEU A 133 -6.28 -5.62 -2.28
CA LEU A 133 -7.19 -6.36 -3.18
C LEU A 133 -7.80 -5.49 -4.30
N SER A 134 -7.51 -4.20 -4.33
CA SER A 134 -8.03 -3.24 -5.31
C SER A 134 -6.88 -2.47 -5.98
N GLY A 135 -6.40 -1.39 -5.36
CA GLY A 135 -5.31 -0.57 -5.89
C GLY A 135 -4.00 -1.34 -6.03
N GLY A 136 -3.66 -2.20 -5.07
CA GLY A 136 -2.46 -3.04 -5.12
C GLY A 136 -2.42 -3.95 -6.35
N GLN A 137 -3.54 -4.60 -6.68
CA GLN A 137 -3.67 -5.43 -7.89
C GLN A 137 -3.50 -4.62 -9.19
N ILE A 138 -4.03 -3.39 -9.22
CA ILE A 138 -3.87 -2.48 -10.36
C ILE A 138 -2.40 -2.08 -10.53
N LEU A 139 -1.73 -1.73 -9.43
CA LEU A 139 -0.30 -1.36 -9.44
C LEU A 139 0.58 -2.53 -9.89
N ALA A 140 0.33 -3.75 -9.38
CA ALA A 140 1.04 -4.96 -9.80
C ALA A 140 0.89 -5.20 -11.32
N LYS A 141 -0.34 -5.10 -11.84
CA LYS A 141 -0.59 -5.24 -13.28
C LYS A 141 0.12 -4.16 -14.10
N LYS A 142 0.09 -2.90 -13.67
CA LYS A 142 0.81 -1.81 -14.33
C LYS A 142 2.32 -2.04 -14.32
N ARG A 143 2.86 -2.50 -13.19
CA ARG A 143 4.30 -2.79 -13.04
C ARG A 143 4.74 -3.89 -13.98
N LYS A 144 3.98 -4.98 -14.07
CA LYS A 144 4.23 -6.06 -15.04
C LYS A 144 4.17 -5.60 -16.50
N MET A 145 3.32 -4.60 -16.82
CA MET A 145 3.15 -4.11 -18.19
C MET A 145 4.20 -3.07 -18.61
N PHE A 146 4.65 -2.22 -17.68
CA PHE A 146 5.49 -1.04 -18.00
C PHE A 146 6.85 -1.01 -17.29
N GLY A 147 7.09 -1.93 -16.36
CA GLY A 147 8.29 -1.98 -15.53
C GLY A 147 9.50 -2.60 -16.21
N ASP A 148 9.33 -3.33 -17.32
CA ASP A 148 10.42 -4.10 -17.93
C ASP A 148 10.50 -3.89 -19.44
N GLU A 149 11.56 -3.21 -19.90
CA GLU A 149 11.90 -3.06 -21.34
C GLU A 149 12.89 -4.14 -21.81
N ASN A 150 13.46 -4.97 -20.92
CA ASN A 150 14.61 -5.83 -21.22
C ASN A 150 14.43 -7.32 -20.89
N ALA A 151 13.21 -7.80 -20.65
CA ALA A 151 12.92 -9.17 -20.19
C ALA A 151 13.54 -10.29 -21.06
N LYS A 152 14.78 -10.68 -20.72
CA LYS A 152 15.49 -11.90 -21.19
C LYS A 152 15.64 -12.94 -20.06
N THR A 153 15.01 -12.73 -18.92
CA THR A 153 15.04 -13.65 -17.75
C THR A 153 13.68 -13.76 -17.11
N GLU A 154 13.43 -14.87 -16.41
CA GLU A 154 12.17 -15.18 -15.74
C GLU A 154 11.66 -14.01 -14.90
N ILE A 155 10.43 -13.57 -15.17
CA ILE A 155 9.80 -12.45 -14.47
C ILE A 155 9.50 -12.89 -13.04
N TYR A 156 10.18 -12.29 -12.07
CA TYR A 156 9.85 -12.47 -10.65
C TYR A 156 8.37 -12.12 -10.41
N THR A 157 7.68 -12.95 -9.63
CA THR A 157 6.27 -12.75 -9.28
C THR A 157 6.17 -12.23 -7.86
N ASP A 158 5.77 -10.96 -7.72
CA ASP A 158 5.56 -10.26 -6.45
C ASP A 158 4.57 -11.02 -5.55
N LYS A 159 5.09 -11.64 -4.49
CA LYS A 159 4.34 -12.49 -3.56
C LYS A 159 3.28 -11.71 -2.82
N VAL A 160 3.54 -10.45 -2.45
CA VAL A 160 2.59 -9.60 -1.72
C VAL A 160 1.28 -9.46 -2.48
N THR A 161 1.35 -9.32 -3.80
CA THR A 161 0.18 -9.14 -4.67
C THR A 161 -0.28 -10.43 -5.35
N ASP A 162 0.38 -11.55 -5.11
CA ASP A 162 0.00 -12.85 -5.65
C ASP A 162 -1.20 -13.43 -4.88
N PHE A 163 -2.33 -13.44 -5.58
CA PHE A 163 -3.58 -14.10 -5.18
C PHE A 163 -4.00 -15.11 -6.26
N SER A 164 -3.04 -15.74 -6.94
CA SER A 164 -3.30 -16.73 -7.98
C SER A 164 -4.22 -17.84 -7.46
N GLY A 165 -5.22 -18.21 -8.28
CA GLY A 165 -6.21 -19.21 -7.92
C GLY A 165 -7.29 -18.73 -6.94
N THR A 166 -7.33 -17.44 -6.60
CA THR A 166 -8.31 -16.88 -5.66
C THR A 166 -9.27 -15.91 -6.33
N ASP A 167 -10.57 -16.01 -6.01
CA ASP A 167 -11.56 -15.01 -6.41
C ASP A 167 -11.47 -13.76 -5.52
N ILE A 168 -10.71 -12.77 -6.01
CA ILE A 168 -10.56 -11.47 -5.35
C ILE A 168 -11.91 -10.73 -5.21
N GLY A 169 -12.84 -10.94 -6.14
CA GLY A 169 -14.18 -10.34 -6.09
C GLY A 169 -14.95 -10.86 -4.88
N GLN A 170 -14.97 -12.17 -4.70
CA GLN A 170 -15.59 -12.83 -3.56
C GLN A 170 -14.90 -12.47 -2.24
N LEU A 171 -13.56 -12.47 -2.18
CA LEU A 171 -12.83 -12.04 -0.98
C LEU A 171 -13.24 -10.64 -0.52
N LYS A 172 -13.31 -9.67 -1.44
CA LYS A 172 -13.73 -8.31 -1.11
C LYS A 172 -15.20 -8.23 -0.65
N LYS A 173 -16.05 -9.14 -1.12
CA LYS A 173 -17.45 -9.22 -0.67
C LYS A 173 -17.51 -9.76 0.76
N ASP A 174 -16.84 -10.88 1.03
CA ASP A 174 -16.78 -11.52 2.34
C ASP A 174 -16.20 -10.57 3.39
N PHE A 175 -15.12 -9.88 3.03
CA PHE A 175 -14.45 -8.94 3.92
C PHE A 175 -15.33 -7.72 4.28
N ARG A 176 -16.12 -7.19 3.34
CA ARG A 176 -17.11 -6.13 3.63
C ARG A 176 -18.27 -6.65 4.47
N GLN A 177 -18.73 -7.87 4.19
CA GLN A 177 -19.78 -8.50 4.97
C GLN A 177 -19.34 -8.69 6.43
N ALA A 178 -18.15 -9.24 6.66
CA ALA A 178 -17.57 -9.38 8.00
C ALA A 178 -17.55 -8.04 8.75
N MET A 179 -17.11 -6.96 8.10
CA MET A 179 -17.08 -5.64 8.72
C MET A 179 -18.47 -5.07 9.01
N ASN A 180 -19.47 -5.29 8.16
CA ASN A 180 -20.84 -4.89 8.47
C ASN A 180 -21.38 -5.67 9.68
N GLU A 181 -21.14 -6.97 9.75
CA GLU A 181 -21.60 -7.81 10.88
C GLU A 181 -20.90 -7.44 12.20
N ILE A 182 -19.62 -7.02 12.16
CA ILE A 182 -18.94 -6.47 13.34
C ILE A 182 -19.60 -5.16 13.76
N ALA A 183 -19.89 -4.28 12.81
CA ALA A 183 -20.50 -2.97 13.08
C ALA A 183 -21.92 -3.08 13.64
N ASP A 184 -22.65 -4.16 13.36
CA ASP A 184 -23.97 -4.40 13.96
C ASP A 184 -23.90 -4.58 15.49
N THR A 185 -22.72 -4.87 16.03
CA THR A 185 -22.48 -4.99 17.48
C THR A 185 -21.92 -3.72 18.11
N MET A 186 -21.69 -2.67 17.32
CA MET A 186 -21.11 -1.41 17.77
C MET A 186 -22.18 -0.35 18.08
N THR A 187 -21.94 0.48 19.10
CA THR A 187 -22.74 1.70 19.31
C THR A 187 -22.47 2.72 18.20
N GLU A 188 -23.32 3.75 18.08
CA GLU A 188 -23.07 4.81 17.10
C GLU A 188 -21.80 5.61 17.42
N GLU A 189 -21.49 5.81 18.70
CA GLU A 189 -20.23 6.46 19.12
C GLU A 189 -19.01 5.62 18.73
N GLU A 190 -19.08 4.29 18.88
CA GLU A 190 -18.01 3.40 18.43
C GLU A 190 -17.85 3.43 16.90
N LYS A 191 -18.97 3.48 16.17
CA LYS A 191 -18.97 3.61 14.69
C LYS A 191 -18.37 4.93 14.25
N ASP A 192 -18.66 6.02 14.95
CA ASP A 192 -18.12 7.35 14.71
C ASP A 192 -16.60 7.37 14.93
N ALA A 193 -16.14 6.84 16.07
CA ALA A 193 -14.72 6.70 16.36
C ALA A 193 -14.00 5.83 15.31
N PHE A 194 -14.62 4.76 14.85
CA PHE A 194 -14.07 3.91 13.79
C PHE A 194 -13.98 4.63 12.44
N ILE A 195 -14.94 5.48 12.10
CA ILE A 195 -14.92 6.31 10.89
C ILE A 195 -13.84 7.40 10.99
N GLU A 196 -13.66 7.98 12.17
CA GLU A 196 -12.56 8.92 12.42
C GLU A 196 -11.21 8.24 12.24
N GLU A 197 -11.01 7.08 12.89
CA GLU A 197 -9.79 6.29 12.74
C GLU A 197 -9.60 5.83 11.29
N SER A 198 -10.67 5.48 10.58
CA SER A 198 -10.62 5.17 9.15
C SER A 198 -10.04 6.30 8.30
N ASN A 199 -10.29 7.56 8.64
CA ASN A 199 -9.64 8.68 7.96
C ASN A 199 -8.16 8.78 8.36
N GLN A 200 -7.86 8.55 9.64
CA GLN A 200 -6.49 8.54 10.16
C GLN A 200 -5.62 7.49 9.46
N VAL A 201 -6.15 6.30 9.16
CA VAL A 201 -5.46 5.28 8.36
C VAL A 201 -4.89 5.88 7.06
N PHE A 202 -5.69 6.63 6.30
CA PHE A 202 -5.23 7.26 5.06
C PHE A 202 -4.23 8.39 5.30
N VAL A 203 -4.41 9.19 6.36
CA VAL A 203 -3.44 10.22 6.73
C VAL A 203 -2.08 9.59 7.02
N MET A 204 -2.03 8.55 7.86
CA MET A 204 -0.79 7.89 8.22
C MET A 204 -0.15 7.16 7.03
N ASN A 205 -0.97 6.51 6.19
CA ASN A 205 -0.50 5.89 4.95
C ASN A 205 0.16 6.93 4.02
N ASN A 206 -0.44 8.11 3.89
CA ASN A 206 0.14 9.19 3.08
C ASN A 206 1.46 9.68 3.65
N LEU A 207 1.59 9.78 4.97
CA LEU A 207 2.85 10.17 5.63
C LEU A 207 3.98 9.17 5.35
N ILE A 208 3.73 7.86 5.50
CA ILE A 208 4.75 6.84 5.23
C ILE A 208 5.06 6.69 3.74
N VAL A 209 4.07 6.79 2.85
CA VAL A 209 4.29 6.78 1.40
C VAL A 209 5.12 8.00 0.99
N ASN A 210 4.89 9.16 1.62
CA ASN A 210 5.66 10.35 1.30
C ASN A 210 7.11 10.28 1.82
N SER A 211 7.37 9.55 2.90
CA SER A 211 8.71 9.38 3.49
C SER A 211 9.61 8.42 2.71
N VAL A 212 9.07 7.63 1.76
CA VAL A 212 9.88 6.78 0.88
C VAL A 212 10.87 7.66 0.11
N GLY A 213 12.17 7.39 0.31
CA GLY A 213 13.28 8.08 -0.34
C GLY A 213 13.54 7.62 -1.78
N GLY A 214 14.70 8.00 -2.33
CA GLY A 214 15.18 7.52 -3.65
C GLY A 214 14.57 8.19 -4.89
N GLN A 215 13.41 8.84 -4.79
CA GLN A 215 12.77 9.51 -5.93
C GLN A 215 13.61 10.64 -6.55
N ASN A 216 14.38 11.39 -5.74
CA ASN A 216 15.25 12.44 -6.24
C ASN A 216 16.36 11.88 -7.15
N LYS A 217 16.90 10.70 -6.80
CA LYS A 217 17.89 9.98 -7.62
C LYS A 217 17.27 9.57 -8.96
N VAL A 218 16.02 9.09 -8.95
CA VAL A 218 15.32 8.73 -10.18
C VAL A 218 15.05 9.95 -11.06
N LEU A 219 14.56 11.05 -10.48
CA LEU A 219 14.33 12.31 -11.19
C LEU A 219 15.62 12.86 -11.81
N TYR A 220 16.73 12.86 -11.06
CA TYR A 220 18.03 13.28 -11.56
C TYR A 220 18.50 12.42 -12.74
N ASN A 221 18.40 11.09 -12.62
CA ASN A 221 18.77 10.17 -13.69
C ASN A 221 17.91 10.37 -14.95
N MET A 222 16.61 10.66 -14.79
CA MET A 222 15.72 10.95 -15.90
C MET A 222 16.10 12.25 -16.62
N LEU A 223 16.35 13.32 -15.86
CA LEU A 223 16.79 14.62 -16.40
C LEU A 223 18.13 14.51 -17.13
N TYR A 224 19.08 13.78 -16.56
CA TYR A 224 20.39 13.53 -17.17
C TYR A 224 20.28 12.77 -18.49
N LYS A 225 19.47 11.70 -18.55
CA LYS A 225 19.25 10.96 -19.80
C LYS A 225 18.57 11.83 -20.86
N PHE A 226 17.58 12.63 -20.47
CA PHE A 226 16.90 13.54 -21.39
C PHE A 226 17.86 14.59 -21.95
N SER A 227 18.67 15.23 -21.09
CA SER A 227 19.65 16.22 -21.55
C SER A 227 20.71 15.61 -22.48
N ALA A 228 21.17 14.38 -22.20
CA ALA A 228 22.07 13.65 -23.09
C ALA A 228 21.45 13.40 -24.48
N VAL A 229 20.17 12.98 -24.54
CA VAL A 229 19.46 12.79 -25.83
C VAL A 229 19.33 14.11 -26.59
N VAL A 230 18.94 15.20 -25.91
CA VAL A 230 18.83 16.53 -26.52
C VAL A 230 20.17 16.97 -27.11
N LEU A 231 21.28 16.78 -26.37
CA LEU A 231 22.63 17.11 -26.85
C LEU A 231 23.04 16.28 -28.06
N ILE A 232 22.74 14.97 -28.07
CA ILE A 232 23.01 14.10 -29.23
C ILE A 232 22.22 14.56 -30.45
N VAL A 233 20.92 14.80 -30.31
CA VAL A 233 20.06 15.25 -31.42
C VAL A 233 20.54 16.60 -31.94
N ALA A 234 20.85 17.55 -31.05
CA ALA A 234 21.41 18.85 -31.44
C ALA A 234 22.75 18.71 -32.18
N GLY A 235 23.64 17.83 -31.71
CA GLY A 235 24.90 17.52 -32.38
C GLY A 235 24.70 16.95 -33.78
N VAL A 236 23.81 15.97 -33.94
CA VAL A 236 23.48 15.36 -35.25
C VAL A 236 22.89 16.40 -36.21
N VAL A 237 21.95 17.22 -35.74
CA VAL A 237 21.35 18.29 -36.56
C VAL A 237 22.40 19.32 -36.98
N THR A 238 23.32 19.68 -36.08
CA THR A 238 24.40 20.63 -36.38
C THR A 238 25.38 20.06 -37.40
N ALA A 239 25.82 18.81 -37.21
CA ALA A 239 26.68 18.11 -38.16
C ALA A 239 26.02 17.98 -39.55
N TYR A 240 24.75 17.59 -39.60
CA TYR A 240 23.99 17.51 -40.86
C TYR A 240 23.91 18.86 -41.59
N LYS A 241 23.75 19.97 -40.85
CA LYS A 241 23.75 21.33 -41.43
C LYS A 241 25.13 21.78 -41.93
N MET A 242 26.23 21.25 -41.38
CA MET A 242 27.59 21.60 -41.80
C MET A 242 28.05 20.85 -43.05
N TYR A 243 27.50 19.67 -43.31
CA TYR A 243 27.85 18.81 -44.45
C TYR A 243 26.90 18.95 -45.65
N LYS A 244 25.98 19.93 -45.62
CA LYS A 244 25.06 20.28 -46.71
C LYS A 244 25.35 21.69 -47.20
#